data_AF-A0A1Q9C2A7-F1
#
_entry.id   AF-A0A1Q9C2A7-F1
#
_cell.length_a   1.000
_cell.length_b   1.000
_cell.length_c   1.000
_cell.angle_alpha   90.00
_cell.angle_beta   90.00
_cell.angle_gamma   90.00
#
_symmetry.space_group_name_H-M   'P 1'
#
loop_
_entity.id
_entity.type
_entity.pdbx_description
1 polymer ?
#
loop_
_entity_poly.entity_id
_entity_poly.type
_entity_poly.pdbx_seq_one_letter_code
_entity_poly.pdbx_strand_id
1 'polypeptide(L)'
;MAFLRASLTAFLLAVASAEGTNGTATASSKTELPVNATNAKAVDPVPPIADKTEASTAGLKVKRGGQSQGPDVVRILHISDTHSLHRSTGNLPDADILIHSGDVAKVGSESELGDFNDWLGSLKGKYKHILVISGNHDFWDTNWRLNRGHISNEVAQDPAYFQHRITNARVLNHDLAEVMGLKIWGAGWHPRRGDSRSGNNYADIPEGVDIVVTHEAPFGIFDMTGGGHWGSSTALLDAIYRTKPKVHLFGHIHEQRGHWTKAGSQYQGGVEYRPSPYSGQVFRPNGPPPQHYPVEVESNNAMANQPSVDHSWTGVWAPQHIVGADLIGCSNAWQPGLPQWDATLKTLWAFTNLKVSAPDEVVLRIPLPNNVVGGDQMVMEKNDIGKWGIKHVIRGECDASQLMQSVECLQKTPQDVAQDLCQPHVCRVALRTSKGLLKMRVVPGWAPLGAQRFLQLVTDKYYTDLAVYRAVSSFLVQFGVTGDMERSSKYQALEDDELRGVPILEGMVSFAAAAPDSRVATVCIFLDDFPQLGKNRWETPFGRVDEESLPVLHKLFTGYGDMPQCGGTGPDPVQILEQGNDYIRQNFPQCDFVESAEWLQ
;
A
#
# COMPACT_ATOMS: atom_id res chain seq x y z
N MET A 1 -22.47 29.56 -17.16
CA MET A 1 -23.15 29.26 -15.88
C MET A 1 -24.63 28.86 -16.04
N ALA A 2 -24.97 28.08 -17.07
CA ALA A 2 -26.29 27.44 -17.20
C ALA A 2 -26.19 26.25 -18.17
N PHE A 3 -25.42 25.21 -17.82
CA PHE A 3 -25.34 23.99 -18.64
C PHE A 3 -25.04 22.70 -17.85
N LEU A 4 -25.14 22.70 -16.51
CA LEU A 4 -24.72 21.55 -15.69
C LEU A 4 -25.76 21.06 -14.67
N ARG A 5 -27.07 21.19 -14.95
CA ARG A 5 -28.12 20.81 -13.99
C ARG A 5 -29.20 19.85 -14.49
N ALA A 6 -29.00 19.14 -15.60
CA ALA A 6 -30.07 18.33 -16.21
C ALA A 6 -29.77 16.83 -16.44
N SER A 7 -28.83 16.21 -15.72
CA SER A 7 -28.50 14.78 -15.94
C SER A 7 -28.63 13.89 -14.70
N LEU A 8 -29.40 14.31 -13.69
CA LEU A 8 -29.56 13.58 -12.42
C LEU A 8 -31.01 13.13 -12.19
N THR A 9 -31.64 12.41 -13.13
CA THR A 9 -32.99 11.84 -12.90
C THR A 9 -33.36 10.59 -13.72
N ALA A 10 -32.41 9.81 -14.25
CA ALA A 10 -32.76 8.66 -15.12
C ALA A 10 -32.22 7.28 -14.71
N PHE A 11 -31.47 7.12 -13.62
CA PHE A 11 -30.82 5.83 -13.30
C PHE A 11 -31.45 5.04 -12.14
N LEU A 12 -32.54 5.51 -11.53
CA LEU A 12 -33.10 4.95 -10.29
C LEU A 12 -34.32 4.01 -10.48
N LEU A 13 -34.50 3.38 -11.65
CA LEU A 13 -35.75 2.65 -11.95
C LEU A 13 -35.61 1.22 -12.51
N ALA A 14 -34.46 0.54 -12.32
CA ALA A 14 -34.29 -0.81 -12.89
C ALA A 14 -33.84 -1.94 -11.93
N VAL A 15 -33.72 -1.73 -10.61
CA VAL A 15 -33.33 -2.82 -9.67
C VAL A 15 -34.17 -2.83 -8.39
N ALA A 16 -35.49 -2.58 -8.51
CA ALA A 16 -36.44 -2.78 -7.41
C ALA A 16 -37.72 -3.43 -7.94
N SER A 17 -37.64 -4.75 -8.21
CA SER A 17 -38.80 -5.56 -8.59
C SER A 17 -38.48 -7.04 -8.42
N ALA A 18 -38.40 -7.51 -7.17
CA ALA A 18 -38.57 -8.92 -6.82
C ALA A 18 -38.86 -9.06 -5.31
N GLU A 19 -39.93 -8.44 -4.82
CA GLU A 19 -40.57 -8.87 -3.57
C GLU A 19 -41.92 -9.52 -3.91
N GLY A 20 -42.06 -10.78 -3.52
CA GLY A 20 -43.26 -11.60 -3.68
C GLY A 20 -43.46 -12.49 -2.47
N THR A 21 -44.04 -11.89 -1.43
CA THR A 21 -44.90 -12.40 -0.34
C THR A 21 -45.23 -13.90 -0.21
N ASN A 22 -45.13 -14.42 1.03
CA ASN A 22 -46.17 -15.13 1.82
C ASN A 22 -45.57 -15.44 3.22
N GLY A 23 -46.03 -14.89 4.36
CA GLY A 23 -47.21 -15.30 5.16
C GLY A 23 -46.96 -16.68 5.81
N THR A 24 -46.88 -16.90 7.14
CA THR A 24 -47.82 -16.54 8.23
C THR A 24 -47.22 -16.85 9.62
N ALA A 25 -47.73 -16.15 10.64
CA ALA A 25 -47.39 -16.22 12.06
C ALA A 25 -47.83 -17.48 12.82
N THR A 26 -47.21 -17.76 13.98
CA THR A 26 -47.88 -18.19 15.24
C THR A 26 -46.95 -18.03 16.45
N ALA A 27 -47.56 -17.85 17.63
CA ALA A 27 -46.97 -17.33 18.86
C ALA A 27 -46.82 -18.39 20.00
N SER A 28 -46.25 -17.92 21.12
CA SER A 28 -46.12 -18.54 22.46
C SER A 28 -44.93 -19.50 22.62
N SER A 29 -44.25 -19.61 23.76
CA SER A 29 -44.63 -19.29 25.15
C SER A 29 -43.39 -19.06 26.04
N LYS A 30 -43.65 -18.33 27.14
CA LYS A 30 -42.85 -18.10 28.34
C LYS A 30 -42.17 -19.35 28.94
N THR A 31 -41.00 -19.16 29.55
CA THR A 31 -40.68 -19.69 30.90
C THR A 31 -39.53 -18.89 31.53
N GLU A 32 -39.77 -18.45 32.76
CA GLU A 32 -38.90 -17.68 33.65
C GLU A 32 -38.21 -18.61 34.67
N LEU A 33 -36.95 -18.24 35.02
CA LEU A 33 -36.30 -18.26 36.35
C LEU A 33 -35.88 -19.62 36.99
N PRO A 34 -34.85 -19.67 37.89
CA PRO A 34 -34.52 -18.62 38.87
C PRO A 34 -33.05 -18.26 39.14
N VAL A 35 -33.00 -17.11 39.83
CA VAL A 35 -31.91 -16.41 40.52
C VAL A 35 -31.37 -17.22 41.70
N ASN A 36 -30.07 -17.10 41.99
CA ASN A 36 -29.57 -17.27 43.35
C ASN A 36 -28.51 -16.19 43.69
N ALA A 37 -28.72 -15.57 44.85
CA ALA A 37 -27.99 -14.44 45.38
C ALA A 37 -26.87 -14.87 46.36
N THR A 38 -26.19 -13.86 46.92
CA THR A 38 -25.15 -13.84 48.00
C THR A 38 -23.71 -13.82 47.47
N ASN A 39 -22.78 -12.94 47.88
CA ASN A 39 -22.64 -12.08 49.06
C ASN A 39 -21.85 -10.79 48.74
N ALA A 40 -22.29 -9.68 49.34
CA ALA A 40 -21.52 -8.44 49.46
C ALA A 40 -20.57 -8.49 50.68
N LYS A 41 -19.39 -7.87 50.59
CA LYS A 41 -18.60 -7.44 51.74
C LYS A 41 -17.92 -6.09 51.47
N ALA A 42 -17.80 -5.34 52.56
CA ALA A 42 -17.66 -3.90 52.67
C ALA A 42 -16.27 -3.35 52.33
N VAL A 43 -16.29 -2.05 51.99
CA VAL A 43 -15.19 -1.10 51.83
C VAL A 43 -14.86 -0.48 53.18
N ASP A 44 -13.59 -0.14 53.42
CA ASP A 44 -13.14 0.81 54.45
C ASP A 44 -11.73 1.39 54.09
N PRO A 45 -11.29 2.52 54.69
CA PRO A 45 -11.02 3.75 53.92
C PRO A 45 -9.55 4.19 53.78
N VAL A 46 -9.35 5.21 52.94
CA VAL A 46 -8.10 5.91 52.57
C VAL A 46 -7.50 6.73 53.74
N PRO A 47 -6.17 6.70 53.98
CA PRO A 47 -5.51 7.58 54.95
C PRO A 47 -5.05 8.93 54.34
N PRO A 48 -4.90 9.99 55.17
CA PRO A 48 -4.83 11.39 54.72
C PRO A 48 -3.44 11.91 54.37
N ILE A 49 -3.46 13.01 53.62
CA ILE A 49 -2.35 13.82 53.09
C ILE A 49 -1.60 14.53 54.23
N ALA A 50 -0.26 14.55 54.16
CA ALA A 50 0.59 15.40 54.99
C ALA A 50 1.28 16.46 54.11
N ASP A 51 1.10 17.71 54.53
CA ASP A 51 1.62 18.95 53.97
C ASP A 51 3.01 19.25 54.58
N LYS A 52 4.02 19.55 53.73
CA LYS A 52 5.29 20.14 54.15
C LYS A 52 5.84 21.05 53.05
N THR A 53 5.69 22.35 53.27
CA THR A 53 6.44 23.45 52.66
C THR A 53 7.91 23.42 53.08
N GLU A 54 8.84 23.52 52.13
CA GLU A 54 10.11 24.24 52.30
C GLU A 54 10.78 24.46 50.92
N ALA A 55 11.04 25.72 50.59
CA ALA A 55 11.82 26.12 49.42
C ALA A 55 13.32 25.92 49.71
N SER A 56 14.03 25.18 48.86
CA SER A 56 15.49 25.26 48.78
C SER A 56 15.96 25.31 47.32
N THR A 57 16.60 26.43 46.97
CA THR A 57 17.40 26.56 45.77
C THR A 57 18.73 25.84 45.99
N ALA A 58 18.88 24.65 45.41
CA ALA A 58 20.16 23.98 45.26
C ALA A 58 20.32 23.49 43.82
N GLY A 59 21.30 24.05 43.11
CA GLY A 59 21.59 23.71 41.73
C GLY A 59 21.95 22.24 41.58
N LEU A 60 21.10 21.47 40.90
CA LEU A 60 21.42 20.12 40.46
C LEU A 60 22.28 20.21 39.20
N LYS A 61 23.60 20.00 39.35
CA LYS A 61 24.47 19.65 38.22
C LYS A 61 23.97 18.33 37.64
N VAL A 62 23.24 18.39 36.52
CA VAL A 62 22.92 17.21 35.74
C VAL A 62 24.23 16.69 35.15
N LYS A 63 24.74 15.57 35.69
CA LYS A 63 25.69 14.74 34.97
C LYS A 63 25.01 14.38 33.65
N ARG A 64 25.65 14.69 32.51
CA ARG A 64 25.30 14.07 31.23
C ARG A 64 25.34 12.57 31.48
N GLY A 65 24.17 11.93 31.57
CA GLY A 65 24.08 10.49 31.50
C GLY A 65 24.77 10.11 30.21
N GLY A 66 25.86 9.35 30.30
CA GLY A 66 26.46 8.75 29.13
C GLY A 66 25.36 8.02 28.40
N GLN A 67 25.20 8.31 27.10
CA GLN A 67 24.43 7.44 26.24
C GLN A 67 24.99 6.04 26.46
N SER A 68 24.16 5.11 26.97
CA SER A 68 24.53 3.70 26.97
C SER A 68 24.80 3.36 25.52
N GLN A 69 26.07 3.19 25.17
CA GLN A 69 26.40 2.66 23.86
C GLN A 69 25.76 1.27 23.82
N GLY A 70 24.81 1.09 22.88
CA GLY A 70 24.30 -0.23 22.56
C GLY A 70 25.48 -1.15 22.19
N PRO A 71 25.25 -2.47 22.14
CA PRO A 71 26.32 -3.37 21.71
C PRO A 71 26.82 -2.95 20.31
N ASP A 72 28.13 -3.09 20.06
CA ASP A 72 28.76 -2.73 18.78
C ASP A 72 28.12 -3.48 17.59
N VAL A 73 27.47 -4.61 17.85
CA VAL A 73 26.74 -5.44 16.89
C VAL A 73 25.43 -5.94 17.51
N VAL A 74 24.32 -5.80 16.78
CA VAL A 74 23.01 -6.39 17.12
C VAL A 74 22.71 -7.50 16.11
N ARG A 75 22.38 -8.72 16.60
CA ARG A 75 21.99 -9.84 15.74
C ARG A 75 20.47 -9.95 15.66
N ILE A 76 19.93 -10.04 14.44
CA ILE A 76 18.49 -10.12 14.21
C ILE A 76 18.14 -11.47 13.57
N LEU A 77 17.19 -12.17 14.17
CA LEU A 77 16.55 -13.32 13.56
C LEU A 77 15.25 -12.87 12.89
N HIS A 78 15.23 -12.89 11.57
CA HIS A 78 14.03 -12.64 10.79
C HIS A 78 13.40 -13.97 10.36
N ILE A 79 12.11 -14.16 10.60
CA ILE A 79 11.28 -15.27 10.10
C ILE A 79 9.91 -14.74 9.69
N SER A 80 9.17 -15.47 8.86
CA SER A 80 7.80 -15.10 8.47
C SER A 80 6.99 -16.32 8.06
N ASP A 81 5.67 -16.17 7.88
CA ASP A 81 4.81 -17.18 7.25
C ASP A 81 4.96 -18.57 7.90
N THR A 82 4.86 -18.66 9.22
CA THR A 82 4.94 -19.97 9.90
C THR A 82 3.68 -20.80 9.72
N HIS A 83 2.53 -20.20 9.41
CA HIS A 83 1.27 -20.93 9.13
C HIS A 83 0.93 -22.00 10.19
N SER A 84 1.00 -21.62 11.48
CA SER A 84 0.78 -22.50 12.63
C SER A 84 1.80 -23.64 12.80
N LEU A 85 2.94 -23.58 12.10
CA LEU A 85 4.04 -24.56 12.19
C LEU A 85 5.26 -24.01 12.95
N HIS A 86 5.12 -22.92 13.70
CA HIS A 86 6.20 -22.30 14.49
C HIS A 86 6.89 -23.27 15.47
N ARG A 87 6.22 -24.33 15.93
CA ARG A 87 6.84 -25.39 16.75
C ARG A 87 7.70 -26.37 15.95
N SER A 88 7.54 -26.38 14.63
CA SER A 88 8.31 -27.20 13.69
C SER A 88 9.53 -26.49 13.13
N THR A 89 9.80 -25.24 13.53
CA THR A 89 11.01 -24.48 13.12
C THR A 89 12.32 -25.09 13.64
N GLY A 90 12.23 -26.08 14.54
CA GLY A 90 13.38 -26.67 15.21
C GLY A 90 14.09 -25.66 16.13
N ASN A 91 15.38 -25.89 16.36
CA ASN A 91 16.22 -24.99 17.15
C ASN A 91 16.58 -23.77 16.32
N LEU A 92 15.88 -22.67 16.56
CA LEU A 92 16.23 -21.37 16.00
C LEU A 92 17.64 -20.94 16.42
N PRO A 93 18.38 -20.17 15.60
CA PRO A 93 19.72 -19.68 15.93
C PRO A 93 19.70 -18.66 17.07
N ASP A 94 20.85 -18.42 17.69
CA ASP A 94 20.98 -17.36 18.70
C ASP A 94 21.00 -15.98 18.04
N ALA A 95 20.23 -15.05 18.59
CA ALA A 95 20.16 -13.66 18.15
C ALA A 95 19.78 -12.75 19.33
N ASP A 96 19.90 -11.44 19.15
CA ASP A 96 19.47 -10.48 20.15
C ASP A 96 17.98 -10.14 20.00
N ILE A 97 17.52 -9.99 18.75
CA ILE A 97 16.15 -9.63 18.40
C ILE A 97 15.56 -10.71 17.49
N LEU A 98 14.37 -11.21 17.80
CA LEU A 98 13.55 -12.01 16.89
C LEU A 98 12.47 -11.12 16.27
N ILE A 99 12.32 -11.15 14.95
CA ILE A 99 11.29 -10.44 14.19
C ILE A 99 10.48 -11.44 13.37
N HIS A 100 9.16 -11.45 13.55
CA HIS A 100 8.23 -12.21 12.72
C HIS A 100 7.37 -11.28 11.84
N SER A 101 7.49 -11.39 10.52
CA SER A 101 6.84 -10.47 9.57
C SER A 101 5.45 -10.92 9.09
N GLY A 102 4.62 -11.45 9.99
CA GLY A 102 3.23 -11.84 9.71
C GLY A 102 3.03 -13.26 9.18
N ASP A 103 1.76 -13.64 9.00
CA ASP A 103 1.27 -14.98 8.65
C ASP A 103 1.72 -16.04 9.67
N VAL A 104 1.44 -15.73 10.93
CA VAL A 104 1.77 -16.63 12.05
C VAL A 104 0.83 -17.83 12.08
N ALA A 105 -0.44 -17.63 11.71
CA ALA A 105 -1.51 -18.62 11.70
C ALA A 105 -1.90 -19.05 10.29
N LYS A 106 -2.64 -20.16 10.13
CA LYS A 106 -3.22 -20.56 8.84
C LYS A 106 -4.48 -19.81 8.51
N VAL A 107 -5.34 -19.65 9.52
CA VAL A 107 -6.64 -18.97 9.37
C VAL A 107 -6.86 -17.91 10.44
N GLY A 108 -5.97 -17.73 11.41
CA GLY A 108 -6.08 -16.68 12.43
C GLY A 108 -7.09 -17.00 13.52
N SER A 109 -7.36 -18.28 13.77
CA SER A 109 -8.26 -18.69 14.85
C SER A 109 -7.66 -18.37 16.23
N GLU A 110 -8.51 -18.20 17.25
CA GLU A 110 -8.06 -17.96 18.63
C GLU A 110 -7.06 -19.02 19.12
N SER A 111 -7.28 -20.28 18.74
CA SER A 111 -6.39 -21.38 19.12
C SER A 111 -5.01 -21.28 18.48
N GLU A 112 -4.93 -20.86 17.21
CA GLU A 112 -3.66 -20.73 16.50
C GLU A 112 -2.85 -19.55 17.03
N LEU A 113 -3.50 -18.39 17.19
CA LEU A 113 -2.87 -17.19 17.74
C LEU A 113 -2.44 -17.40 19.20
N GLY A 114 -3.24 -18.13 19.99
CA GLY A 114 -2.88 -18.54 21.34
C GLY A 114 -1.66 -19.47 21.38
N ASP A 115 -1.64 -20.52 20.55
CA ASP A 115 -0.49 -21.44 20.50
C ASP A 115 0.80 -20.74 20.04
N PHE A 116 0.70 -19.85 19.06
CA PHE A 116 1.82 -19.01 18.62
C PHE A 116 2.31 -18.10 19.74
N ASN A 117 1.40 -17.43 20.47
CA ASN A 117 1.75 -16.59 21.61
C ASN A 117 2.47 -17.39 22.72
N ASP A 118 2.03 -18.62 23.01
CA ASP A 118 2.67 -19.49 24.00
C ASP A 118 4.07 -19.90 23.55
N TRP A 119 4.25 -20.19 22.26
CA TRP A 119 5.56 -20.44 21.69
C TRP A 119 6.49 -19.23 21.82
N LEU A 120 6.03 -18.01 21.53
CA LEU A 120 6.82 -16.79 21.78
C LEU A 120 7.21 -16.66 23.27
N GLY A 121 6.30 -17.03 24.17
CA GLY A 121 6.55 -17.08 25.61
C GLY A 121 7.74 -17.97 25.96
N SER A 122 7.86 -19.14 25.30
CA SER A 122 9.00 -20.05 25.47
C SER A 122 10.34 -19.48 24.99
N LEU A 123 10.31 -18.49 24.09
CA LEU A 123 11.50 -17.86 23.50
C LEU A 123 12.00 -16.62 24.25
N LYS A 124 11.24 -16.09 25.22
CA LYS A 124 11.61 -14.88 25.99
C LYS A 124 12.95 -14.99 26.73
N GLY A 125 13.39 -16.20 27.08
CA GLY A 125 14.71 -16.42 27.69
C GLY A 125 15.87 -16.44 26.68
N LYS A 126 15.56 -16.57 25.39
CA LYS A 126 16.55 -16.71 24.31
C LYS A 126 16.83 -15.39 23.60
N TYR A 127 15.80 -14.58 23.33
CA TYR A 127 15.93 -13.30 22.65
C TYR A 127 15.63 -12.15 23.61
N LYS A 128 16.40 -11.06 23.53
CA LYS A 128 16.21 -9.86 24.36
C LYS A 128 14.94 -9.11 23.98
N HIS A 129 14.63 -9.09 22.68
CA HIS A 129 13.42 -8.51 22.14
C HIS A 129 12.77 -9.45 21.13
N ILE A 130 11.45 -9.50 21.14
CA ILE A 130 10.64 -10.22 20.16
C ILE A 130 9.63 -9.23 19.60
N LEU A 131 9.70 -8.98 18.30
CA LEU A 131 8.83 -8.07 17.56
C LEU A 131 8.02 -8.88 16.54
N VAL A 132 6.73 -8.57 16.41
CA VAL A 132 5.83 -9.28 15.50
C VAL A 132 4.95 -8.26 14.78
N ILE A 133 4.67 -8.48 13.51
CA ILE A 133 3.55 -7.84 12.81
C ILE A 133 2.57 -8.94 12.36
N SER A 134 1.34 -8.56 12.02
CA SER A 134 0.35 -9.49 11.48
C SER A 134 0.46 -9.66 9.97
N GLY A 135 0.00 -10.79 9.45
CA GLY A 135 -0.22 -11.05 8.03
C GLY A 135 -1.69 -11.32 7.69
N ASN A 136 -2.00 -11.61 6.44
CA ASN A 136 -3.40 -11.78 6.02
C ASN A 136 -4.06 -13.05 6.54
N HIS A 137 -3.28 -14.12 6.68
CA HIS A 137 -3.80 -15.37 7.24
C HIS A 137 -4.21 -15.21 8.71
N ASP A 138 -3.66 -14.23 9.41
CA ASP A 138 -3.97 -13.95 10.82
C ASP A 138 -5.38 -13.35 11.04
N PHE A 139 -6.08 -13.00 9.95
CA PHE A 139 -7.41 -12.36 9.99
C PHE A 139 -8.50 -13.10 9.23
N TRP A 140 -8.24 -14.27 8.62
CA TRP A 140 -9.24 -14.97 7.83
C TRP A 140 -10.45 -15.44 8.64
N ASP A 141 -10.24 -16.01 9.82
CA ASP A 141 -11.30 -16.40 10.77
C ASP A 141 -12.06 -15.17 11.26
N THR A 142 -11.35 -14.08 11.60
CA THR A 142 -11.97 -12.80 11.98
C THR A 142 -12.91 -12.30 10.90
N ASN A 143 -12.47 -12.29 9.64
CA ASN A 143 -13.27 -11.84 8.51
C ASN A 143 -14.44 -12.81 8.22
N TRP A 144 -14.23 -14.12 8.35
CA TRP A 144 -15.29 -15.13 8.22
C TRP A 144 -16.37 -14.97 9.29
N ARG A 145 -15.98 -14.77 10.55
CA ARG A 145 -16.90 -14.55 11.69
C ARG A 145 -17.68 -13.25 11.52
N LEU A 146 -17.03 -12.18 11.06
CA LEU A 146 -17.69 -10.91 10.78
C LEU A 146 -18.75 -11.05 9.68
N ASN A 147 -18.39 -11.68 8.55
CA ASN A 147 -19.29 -11.85 7.40
C ASN A 147 -20.52 -12.72 7.72
N ARG A 148 -20.49 -13.50 8.81
CA ARG A 148 -21.62 -14.30 9.31
C ARG A 148 -22.34 -13.69 10.50
N GLY A 149 -21.97 -12.46 10.90
CA GLY A 149 -22.56 -11.78 12.04
C GLY A 149 -22.22 -12.38 13.40
N HIS A 150 -21.16 -13.20 13.49
CA HIS A 150 -20.71 -13.79 14.75
C HIS A 150 -19.89 -12.82 15.61
N ILE A 151 -19.31 -11.79 14.99
CA ILE A 151 -18.63 -10.68 15.67
C ILE A 151 -19.08 -9.36 15.06
N SER A 152 -18.97 -8.28 15.82
CA SER A 152 -19.30 -6.95 15.34
C SER A 152 -18.16 -6.34 14.51
N ASN A 153 -18.49 -5.33 13.72
CA ASN A 153 -17.49 -4.61 12.93
C ASN A 153 -16.47 -3.89 13.82
N GLU A 154 -16.87 -3.42 15.00
CA GLU A 154 -15.98 -2.79 15.98
C GLU A 154 -14.88 -3.76 16.44
N VAL A 155 -15.24 -5.02 16.71
CA VAL A 155 -14.28 -6.07 17.09
C VAL A 155 -13.34 -6.39 15.94
N ALA A 156 -13.87 -6.53 14.73
CA ALA A 156 -13.08 -6.87 13.55
C ALA A 156 -12.18 -5.73 13.05
N GLN A 157 -12.44 -4.49 13.47
CA GLN A 157 -11.64 -3.32 13.15
C GLN A 157 -10.81 -2.82 14.33
N ASP A 158 -10.74 -3.55 15.46
CA ASP A 158 -9.95 -3.13 16.61
C ASP A 158 -8.45 -3.02 16.24
N PRO A 159 -7.80 -1.84 16.41
CA PRO A 159 -6.38 -1.66 16.07
C PRO A 159 -5.47 -2.62 16.84
N ALA A 160 -5.90 -2.99 18.04
CA ALA A 160 -5.18 -3.85 18.94
C ALA A 160 -5.65 -5.31 18.86
N TYR A 161 -6.52 -5.69 17.91
CA TYR A 161 -7.06 -7.04 17.79
C TYR A 161 -5.96 -8.12 17.87
N PHE A 162 -4.91 -7.95 17.07
CA PHE A 162 -3.78 -8.87 17.03
C PHE A 162 -2.91 -8.75 18.30
N GLN A 163 -2.65 -7.51 18.77
CA GLN A 163 -1.89 -7.23 19.99
C GLN A 163 -2.55 -7.80 21.26
N HIS A 164 -3.87 -7.89 21.31
CA HIS A 164 -4.61 -8.50 22.42
C HIS A 164 -4.36 -10.00 22.53
N ARG A 165 -3.99 -10.66 21.42
CA ARG A 165 -3.73 -12.10 21.37
C ARG A 165 -2.25 -12.42 21.49
N ILE A 166 -1.39 -11.54 20.98
CA ILE A 166 0.07 -11.68 21.03
C ILE A 166 0.62 -10.81 22.17
N THR A 167 0.67 -11.36 23.38
CA THR A 167 1.14 -10.69 24.61
C THR A 167 2.58 -11.03 24.98
N ASN A 168 3.16 -12.06 24.38
CA ASN A 168 4.54 -12.49 24.61
C ASN A 168 5.57 -11.84 23.67
N ALA A 169 5.14 -10.94 22.79
CA ALA A 169 6.00 -10.11 21.96
C ALA A 169 5.44 -8.69 21.89
N ARG A 170 6.25 -7.76 21.39
CA ARG A 170 5.76 -6.43 21.01
C ARG A 170 5.19 -6.53 19.59
N VAL A 171 3.90 -6.26 19.44
CA VAL A 171 3.31 -6.13 18.12
C VAL A 171 3.59 -4.73 17.58
N LEU A 172 4.05 -4.65 16.33
CA LEU A 172 4.13 -3.40 15.60
C LEU A 172 2.97 -3.36 14.61
N ASN A 173 2.22 -2.26 14.63
CA ASN A 173 1.20 -2.00 13.63
C ASN A 173 1.14 -0.49 13.42
N HIS A 174 1.82 -0.01 12.39
CA HIS A 174 2.08 1.43 12.21
C HIS A 174 2.74 2.03 13.46
N ASP A 175 3.69 1.29 14.05
CA ASP A 175 4.38 1.65 15.30
C ASP A 175 5.91 1.54 15.17
N LEU A 176 6.61 2.37 15.96
CA LEU A 176 8.07 2.42 16.03
C LEU A 176 8.57 1.86 17.36
N ALA A 177 9.43 0.86 17.28
CA ALA A 177 10.22 0.35 18.39
C ALA A 177 11.65 0.89 18.38
N GLU A 178 12.07 1.47 19.49
CA GLU A 178 13.49 1.73 19.75
C GLU A 178 14.03 0.66 20.70
N VAL A 179 14.81 -0.28 20.16
CA VAL A 179 15.38 -1.40 20.91
C VAL A 179 16.85 -1.56 20.56
N MET A 180 17.70 -1.72 21.58
CA MET A 180 19.15 -1.90 21.40
C MET A 180 19.83 -0.81 20.56
N GLY A 181 19.27 0.41 20.54
CA GLY A 181 19.77 1.54 19.75
C GLY A 181 19.31 1.55 18.30
N LEU A 182 18.46 0.60 17.88
CA LEU A 182 17.86 0.54 16.55
C LEU A 182 16.43 1.06 16.56
N LYS A 183 16.08 1.82 15.52
CA LYS A 183 14.71 2.24 15.20
C LYS A 183 14.08 1.25 14.24
N ILE A 184 13.16 0.45 14.75
CA ILE A 184 12.45 -0.61 14.01
C ILE A 184 10.99 -0.22 13.88
N TRP A 185 10.57 0.16 12.69
CA TRP A 185 9.18 0.47 12.40
C TRP A 185 8.50 -0.74 11.76
N GLY A 186 7.23 -0.99 12.08
CA GLY A 186 6.50 -2.07 11.44
C GLY A 186 5.01 -1.80 11.20
N ALA A 187 4.51 -2.33 10.09
CA ALA A 187 3.09 -2.36 9.74
C ALA A 187 2.66 -3.77 9.35
N GLY A 188 1.66 -4.27 10.06
CA GLY A 188 1.04 -5.56 9.77
C GLY A 188 -0.06 -5.44 8.74
N TRP A 189 -0.54 -6.58 8.24
CA TRP A 189 -1.69 -6.63 7.35
C TRP A 189 -3.00 -6.51 8.13
N HIS A 190 -3.97 -5.78 7.59
CA HIS A 190 -5.34 -5.77 8.12
C HIS A 190 -6.40 -5.61 7.00
N PRO A 191 -7.46 -6.44 6.95
CA PRO A 191 -8.34 -6.51 5.79
C PRO A 191 -9.20 -5.26 5.52
N ARG A 192 -9.37 -4.40 6.53
CA ARG A 192 -10.38 -3.31 6.53
C ARG A 192 -9.87 -1.95 6.98
N ARG A 193 -8.54 -1.75 7.07
CA ARG A 193 -7.94 -0.54 7.65
C ARG A 193 -7.11 0.30 6.69
N GLY A 194 -7.04 -0.09 5.42
CA GLY A 194 -6.00 0.41 4.53
C GLY A 194 -4.78 -0.51 4.59
N ASP A 195 -4.50 -1.10 5.75
CA ASP A 195 -3.81 -2.36 6.13
C ASP A 195 -3.23 -3.33 5.07
N SER A 196 -3.76 -3.36 3.84
CA SER A 196 -3.57 -4.37 2.80
C SER A 196 -2.96 -3.82 1.49
N ARG A 197 -2.57 -4.70 0.57
CA ARG A 197 -1.96 -4.45 -0.75
C ARG A 197 -2.20 -3.10 -1.42
N SER A 198 -3.42 -2.58 -1.42
CA SER A 198 -3.81 -1.39 -2.17
C SER A 198 -4.11 -0.16 -1.32
N GLY A 199 -4.18 -0.29 0.02
CA GLY A 199 -4.65 0.79 0.90
C GLY A 199 -3.61 1.33 1.88
N ASN A 200 -2.44 0.68 2.00
CA ASN A 200 -1.49 1.05 3.04
C ASN A 200 -0.84 2.39 2.73
N ASN A 201 -0.97 3.33 3.67
CA ASN A 201 -0.26 4.60 3.63
C ASN A 201 0.97 4.52 4.54
N TYR A 202 2.14 4.42 3.93
CA TYR A 202 3.45 4.35 4.60
C TYR A 202 4.05 5.75 4.89
N ALA A 203 3.22 6.80 4.94
CA ALA A 203 3.65 8.16 5.28
C ALA A 203 4.14 8.28 6.73
N ASP A 204 3.70 7.39 7.61
CA ASP A 204 4.03 7.36 9.02
C ASP A 204 5.37 6.67 9.32
N ILE A 205 6.03 6.06 8.33
CA ILE A 205 7.42 5.62 8.47
C ILE A 205 8.29 6.86 8.76
N PRO A 206 8.96 6.92 9.94
CA PRO A 206 9.71 8.09 10.34
C PRO A 206 11.05 8.17 9.61
N GLU A 207 11.54 9.40 9.40
CA GLU A 207 12.90 9.63 8.91
C GLU A 207 13.96 9.06 9.87
N GLY A 208 15.02 8.49 9.29
CA GLY A 208 16.10 7.87 10.06
C GLY A 208 15.69 6.59 10.78
N VAL A 209 14.66 5.89 10.29
CA VAL A 209 14.37 4.50 10.66
C VAL A 209 15.53 3.60 10.21
N ASP A 210 15.94 2.65 11.05
CA ASP A 210 17.00 1.70 10.70
C ASP A 210 16.43 0.48 9.97
N ILE A 211 15.28 -0.01 10.46
CA ILE A 211 14.65 -1.25 9.99
C ILE A 211 13.17 -1.01 9.74
N VAL A 212 12.70 -1.37 8.56
CA VAL A 212 11.27 -1.43 8.23
C VAL A 212 10.85 -2.89 8.20
N VAL A 213 9.71 -3.19 8.82
CA VAL A 213 9.09 -4.52 8.83
C VAL A 213 7.69 -4.40 8.24
N THR A 214 7.44 -5.04 7.11
CA THR A 214 6.11 -5.09 6.49
C THR A 214 5.73 -6.54 6.23
N HIS A 215 4.44 -6.83 6.14
CA HIS A 215 4.06 -8.21 5.79
C HIS A 215 4.34 -8.48 4.31
N GLU A 216 4.05 -7.50 3.46
CA GLU A 216 4.17 -7.58 2.01
C GLU A 216 5.49 -6.96 1.52
N ALA A 217 6.04 -7.50 0.42
CA ALA A 217 7.23 -6.98 -0.26
C ALA A 217 6.98 -5.61 -0.95
N PRO A 218 7.99 -4.77 -1.21
CA PRO A 218 7.81 -3.57 -2.03
C PRO A 218 7.48 -3.91 -3.49
N PHE A 219 6.70 -3.07 -4.16
CA PHE A 219 6.43 -3.24 -5.59
C PHE A 219 7.74 -3.30 -6.41
N GLY A 220 7.86 -4.27 -7.30
CA GLY A 220 9.04 -4.51 -8.13
C GLY A 220 10.23 -5.16 -7.40
N ILE A 221 10.15 -5.40 -6.09
CA ILE A 221 11.23 -5.98 -5.27
C ILE A 221 10.70 -7.23 -4.58
N PHE A 222 11.26 -8.42 -4.87
CA PHE A 222 10.79 -9.69 -4.27
C PHE A 222 9.29 -10.00 -4.44
N ASP A 223 8.62 -9.38 -5.41
CA ASP A 223 7.15 -9.36 -5.46
C ASP A 223 6.54 -10.19 -6.60
N MET A 224 7.36 -10.85 -7.42
CA MET A 224 6.90 -11.57 -8.63
C MET A 224 6.57 -13.06 -8.40
N THR A 225 5.29 -13.44 -8.35
CA THR A 225 4.84 -14.84 -8.33
C THR A 225 3.65 -15.05 -9.27
N GLY A 226 3.43 -16.24 -9.81
CA GLY A 226 2.27 -16.50 -10.69
C GLY A 226 2.25 -15.76 -12.04
N GLY A 227 3.31 -15.02 -12.40
CA GLY A 227 3.32 -14.11 -13.56
C GLY A 227 2.75 -12.72 -13.30
N GLY A 228 2.56 -12.34 -12.03
CA GLY A 228 2.11 -11.01 -11.62
C GLY A 228 2.84 -10.48 -10.38
N HIS A 229 2.55 -9.24 -10.01
CA HIS A 229 3.10 -8.58 -8.82
C HIS A 229 2.18 -8.80 -7.60
N TRP A 230 2.74 -9.38 -6.54
CA TRP A 230 2.05 -9.79 -5.30
C TRP A 230 2.57 -9.04 -4.06
N GLY A 231 3.46 -8.07 -4.26
CA GLY A 231 3.90 -7.16 -3.21
C GLY A 231 2.81 -6.17 -2.81
N SER A 232 3.16 -5.30 -1.88
CA SER A 232 2.36 -4.15 -1.51
C SER A 232 2.30 -3.11 -2.64
N SER A 233 1.66 -1.98 -2.36
CA SER A 233 1.55 -0.88 -3.31
C SER A 233 2.89 -0.19 -3.58
N THR A 234 2.93 0.65 -4.62
CA THR A 234 4.05 1.58 -4.86
C THR A 234 4.28 2.54 -3.70
N ALA A 235 3.29 2.76 -2.82
CA ALA A 235 3.46 3.59 -1.63
C ALA A 235 4.51 3.03 -0.66
N LEU A 236 4.66 1.71 -0.58
CA LEU A 236 5.75 1.10 0.21
C LEU A 236 7.09 1.41 -0.41
N LEU A 237 7.21 1.21 -1.72
CA LEU A 237 8.44 1.49 -2.47
C LEU A 237 8.84 2.97 -2.32
N ASP A 238 7.88 3.89 -2.49
CA ASP A 238 8.09 5.34 -2.32
C ASP A 238 8.55 5.67 -0.89
N ALA A 239 7.94 5.04 0.12
CA ALA A 239 8.33 5.25 1.52
C ALA A 239 9.73 4.71 1.81
N ILE A 240 10.13 3.59 1.21
CA ILE A 240 11.50 3.06 1.29
C ILE A 240 12.50 4.02 0.64
N TYR A 241 12.21 4.57 -0.54
CA TYR A 241 13.07 5.58 -1.18
C TYR A 241 13.16 6.89 -0.40
N ARG A 242 12.06 7.29 0.25
CA ARG A 242 11.99 8.47 1.12
C ARG A 242 12.86 8.28 2.37
N THR A 243 12.59 7.22 3.12
CA THR A 243 13.13 7.02 4.48
C THR A 243 14.46 6.28 4.52
N LYS A 244 14.80 5.56 3.45
CA LYS A 244 16.08 4.87 3.23
C LYS A 244 16.51 3.99 4.41
N PRO A 245 15.65 3.05 4.86
CA PRO A 245 16.05 2.12 5.92
C PRO A 245 17.24 1.29 5.47
N LYS A 246 18.08 0.90 6.43
CA LYS A 246 19.20 -0.02 6.15
C LYS A 246 18.69 -1.43 5.90
N VAL A 247 17.63 -1.84 6.59
CA VAL A 247 17.08 -3.19 6.50
C VAL A 247 15.58 -3.13 6.25
N HIS A 248 15.10 -3.96 5.33
CA HIS A 248 13.67 -4.19 5.11
C HIS A 248 13.37 -5.69 5.20
N LEU A 249 12.47 -6.04 6.10
CA LEU A 249 12.08 -7.41 6.44
C LEU A 249 10.60 -7.64 6.11
N PHE A 250 10.28 -8.71 5.37
CA PHE A 250 8.90 -9.04 4.98
C PHE A 250 8.68 -10.53 4.71
N GLY A 251 7.44 -10.91 4.42
CA GLY A 251 6.99 -12.27 4.17
C GLY A 251 6.04 -12.36 2.96
N HIS A 252 4.92 -13.07 3.12
CA HIS A 252 3.78 -13.19 2.20
C HIS A 252 4.04 -13.97 0.90
N ILE A 253 5.22 -13.79 0.29
CA ILE A 253 5.57 -14.44 -0.99
C ILE A 253 6.34 -15.72 -0.74
N HIS A 254 5.61 -16.81 -0.52
CA HIS A 254 6.17 -18.11 -0.13
C HIS A 254 7.13 -18.69 -1.18
N GLU A 255 6.91 -18.40 -2.47
CA GLU A 255 7.73 -18.93 -3.56
C GLU A 255 9.10 -18.25 -3.72
N GLN A 256 9.40 -17.19 -2.95
CA GLN A 256 10.60 -16.34 -3.11
C GLN A 256 11.33 -16.07 -1.78
N ARG A 257 11.75 -17.12 -1.07
CA ARG A 257 12.48 -16.97 0.21
C ARG A 257 13.97 -16.68 0.02
N GLY A 258 14.52 -15.74 0.76
CA GLY A 258 15.94 -15.42 0.77
C GLY A 258 16.22 -13.99 1.16
N HIS A 259 17.39 -13.51 0.75
CA HIS A 259 17.79 -12.13 1.04
C HIS A 259 18.77 -11.61 -0.01
N TRP A 260 18.81 -10.29 -0.12
CA TRP A 260 19.79 -9.55 -0.89
C TRP A 260 20.50 -8.56 0.03
N THR A 261 21.82 -8.61 0.06
CA THR A 261 22.68 -7.71 0.81
C THR A 261 23.49 -6.84 -0.14
N LYS A 262 23.48 -5.53 0.06
CA LYS A 262 24.21 -4.57 -0.75
C LYS A 262 25.71 -4.66 -0.45
N ALA A 263 26.49 -4.97 -1.48
CA ALA A 263 27.94 -5.02 -1.46
C ALA A 263 28.48 -4.03 -2.52
N GLY A 264 28.70 -2.79 -2.11
CA GLY A 264 29.08 -1.70 -3.02
C GLY A 264 27.93 -1.32 -3.97
N SER A 265 28.17 -1.44 -5.28
CA SER A 265 27.18 -1.18 -6.33
C SER A 265 26.32 -2.40 -6.71
N GLN A 266 26.55 -3.55 -6.09
CA GLN A 266 25.85 -4.80 -6.41
C GLN A 266 25.15 -5.35 -5.18
N TYR A 267 24.19 -6.23 -5.38
CA TYR A 267 23.61 -7.05 -4.33
C TYR A 267 24.17 -8.47 -4.41
N GLN A 268 24.48 -9.02 -3.25
CA GLN A 268 24.91 -10.40 -3.05
C GLN A 268 23.86 -11.14 -2.23
N GLY A 269 23.91 -12.46 -2.26
CA GLY A 269 22.89 -13.31 -1.66
C GLY A 269 22.12 -14.02 -2.76
N GLY A 270 20.86 -14.27 -2.49
CA GLY A 270 20.05 -15.04 -3.38
C GLY A 270 18.73 -15.42 -2.72
N VAL A 271 17.86 -15.89 -3.58
CA VAL A 271 16.51 -16.26 -3.24
C VAL A 271 16.31 -17.64 -3.82
N GLU A 272 15.77 -18.51 -3.00
CA GLU A 272 15.33 -19.82 -3.43
C GLU A 272 13.97 -19.66 -4.09
N TYR A 273 13.90 -20.11 -5.34
CA TYR A 273 12.69 -20.08 -6.12
C TYR A 273 12.20 -21.50 -6.28
N ARG A 274 10.93 -21.74 -5.96
CA ARG A 274 10.30 -23.01 -6.33
C ARG A 274 9.50 -22.85 -7.62
N PRO A 275 9.65 -23.79 -8.57
CA PRO A 275 8.80 -23.83 -9.74
C PRO A 275 7.33 -23.95 -9.34
N SER A 276 6.45 -23.34 -10.13
CA SER A 276 5.01 -23.56 -10.03
C SER A 276 4.73 -25.06 -9.98
N PRO A 277 3.97 -25.55 -9.00
CA PRO A 277 3.63 -26.96 -8.90
C PRO A 277 2.70 -27.41 -10.05
N TYR A 278 2.00 -26.47 -10.68
CA TYR A 278 1.07 -26.73 -11.78
C TYR A 278 1.75 -26.71 -13.15
N SER A 279 2.76 -25.87 -13.35
CA SER A 279 3.40 -25.67 -14.67
C SER A 279 4.86 -26.08 -14.75
N GLY A 280 5.51 -26.36 -13.61
CA GLY A 280 6.94 -26.66 -13.53
C GLY A 280 7.85 -25.47 -13.90
N GLN A 281 7.30 -24.30 -14.21
CA GLN A 281 8.07 -23.10 -14.50
C GLN A 281 8.55 -22.44 -13.22
N VAL A 282 9.85 -22.16 -13.13
CA VAL A 282 10.40 -21.23 -12.13
C VAL A 282 9.88 -19.84 -12.47
N PHE A 283 9.08 -19.25 -11.57
CA PHE A 283 8.70 -17.85 -11.71
C PHE A 283 9.98 -17.04 -11.77
N ARG A 284 10.20 -16.37 -12.92
CA ARG A 284 11.45 -15.65 -13.14
C ARG A 284 11.52 -14.52 -12.12
N PRO A 285 12.57 -14.46 -11.32
CA PRO A 285 12.65 -13.44 -10.29
C PRO A 285 12.88 -12.06 -10.91
N ASN A 286 12.56 -11.01 -10.15
CA ASN A 286 13.01 -9.65 -10.48
C ASN A 286 14.55 -9.51 -10.43
N GLY A 287 15.25 -10.53 -9.94
CA GLY A 287 16.68 -10.48 -9.68
C GLY A 287 16.98 -9.73 -8.38
N PRO A 288 18.24 -9.35 -8.15
CA PRO A 288 18.57 -8.44 -7.05
C PRO A 288 17.84 -7.09 -7.20
N PRO A 289 17.62 -6.36 -6.09
CA PRO A 289 17.16 -4.99 -6.15
C PRO A 289 18.05 -4.14 -7.05
N PRO A 290 17.50 -3.08 -7.68
CA PRO A 290 18.30 -2.23 -8.55
C PRO A 290 19.37 -1.49 -7.73
N GLN A 291 20.50 -1.15 -8.36
CA GLN A 291 21.66 -0.54 -7.68
C GLN A 291 21.33 0.71 -6.85
N HIS A 292 20.36 1.49 -7.30
CA HIS A 292 19.93 2.73 -6.64
C HIS A 292 18.94 2.50 -5.48
N TYR A 293 18.50 1.26 -5.25
CA TYR A 293 17.66 0.90 -4.12
C TYR A 293 18.40 1.17 -2.80
N PRO A 294 17.79 1.86 -1.82
CA PRO A 294 18.51 2.38 -0.67
C PRO A 294 18.79 1.34 0.41
N VAL A 295 18.06 0.22 0.40
CA VAL A 295 18.13 -0.80 1.45
C VAL A 295 19.43 -1.60 1.35
N GLU A 296 20.14 -1.74 2.46
CA GLU A 296 21.37 -2.54 2.54
C GLU A 296 21.06 -4.03 2.66
N VAL A 297 20.02 -4.42 3.40
CA VAL A 297 19.57 -5.82 3.50
C VAL A 297 18.06 -5.93 3.29
N GLU A 298 17.69 -6.58 2.20
CA GLU A 298 16.31 -6.91 1.85
C GLU A 298 16.07 -8.39 2.13
N SER A 299 15.06 -8.76 2.92
CA SER A 299 14.84 -10.16 3.31
C SER A 299 13.37 -10.57 3.26
N ASN A 300 13.11 -11.65 2.52
CA ASN A 300 11.87 -12.42 2.56
C ASN A 300 12.15 -13.78 3.20
N ASN A 301 11.57 -14.11 4.36
CA ASN A 301 11.89 -15.38 5.02
C ASN A 301 10.66 -16.22 5.35
N ALA A 302 9.81 -16.43 4.35
CA ALA A 302 8.63 -17.29 4.45
C ALA A 302 9.02 -18.75 4.79
N MET A 303 8.56 -19.23 5.94
CA MET A 303 8.99 -20.49 6.55
C MET A 303 8.14 -21.69 6.11
N ALA A 304 6.87 -21.47 5.76
CA ALA A 304 5.95 -22.50 5.30
C ALA A 304 5.37 -22.17 3.91
N ASN A 305 5.16 -23.20 3.10
CA ASN A 305 4.54 -23.11 1.77
C ASN A 305 3.05 -23.50 1.81
N GLN A 306 2.28 -23.08 0.81
CA GLN A 306 0.89 -23.52 0.62
C GLN A 306 0.79 -24.95 0.01
N PRO A 307 -0.38 -25.63 0.10
CA PRO A 307 -0.55 -27.06 -0.22
C PRO A 307 -0.34 -27.42 -1.69
N SER A 308 -0.49 -26.44 -2.56
CA SER A 308 -0.16 -26.60 -3.97
C SER A 308 1.33 -26.89 -4.15
N VAL A 309 2.20 -26.41 -3.26
CA VAL A 309 3.66 -26.39 -3.40
C VAL A 309 4.37 -27.49 -2.60
N ASP A 310 3.90 -27.81 -1.39
CA ASP A 310 4.36 -28.98 -0.62
C ASP A 310 3.15 -29.90 -0.38
N HIS A 311 3.19 -31.10 -0.98
CA HIS A 311 2.11 -32.11 -0.98
C HIS A 311 1.71 -32.62 0.42
N SER A 312 2.32 -32.11 1.48
CA SER A 312 1.86 -32.25 2.84
C SER A 312 2.16 -30.94 3.59
N TRP A 313 1.15 -30.41 4.28
CA TRP A 313 1.20 -29.24 5.18
C TRP A 313 2.21 -29.36 6.36
N THR A 314 3.25 -30.18 6.27
CA THR A 314 3.89 -30.83 7.41
C THR A 314 5.38 -30.50 7.57
N GLY A 315 5.80 -29.27 7.24
CA GLY A 315 7.18 -28.87 7.53
C GLY A 315 7.42 -27.38 7.43
N VAL A 316 8.19 -26.85 8.39
CA VAL A 316 8.91 -25.58 8.26
C VAL A 316 10.28 -25.86 7.65
N TRP A 317 10.71 -25.05 6.70
CA TRP A 317 12.03 -25.16 6.08
C TRP A 317 12.90 -23.94 6.43
N ALA A 318 14.16 -24.15 6.85
CA ALA A 318 15.18 -23.10 7.03
C ALA A 318 16.62 -23.68 6.94
N PRO A 319 17.69 -22.92 6.57
CA PRO A 319 17.79 -21.51 6.11
C PRO A 319 18.76 -21.30 4.89
N GLN A 320 19.24 -20.07 4.58
CA GLN A 320 20.66 -19.86 4.98
C GLN A 320 21.17 -18.55 5.60
N HIS A 321 20.66 -17.33 5.40
CA HIS A 321 21.26 -16.19 6.14
C HIS A 321 20.23 -15.28 6.79
N ILE A 322 19.94 -15.70 8.02
CA ILE A 322 19.43 -14.92 9.15
C ILE A 322 20.15 -13.56 9.19
N VAL A 323 19.40 -12.46 9.24
CA VAL A 323 19.92 -11.08 9.20
C VAL A 323 20.65 -10.72 10.51
N GLY A 324 21.82 -11.33 10.73
CA GLY A 324 22.78 -10.97 11.76
C GLY A 324 24.08 -10.55 11.07
N ALA A 325 24.67 -9.45 11.55
CA ALA A 325 25.87 -8.88 10.95
C ALA A 325 27.01 -9.90 10.76
N ASP A 326 27.23 -10.28 9.51
CA ASP A 326 28.51 -10.72 8.96
C ASP A 326 28.73 -9.94 7.65
N LEU A 327 28.92 -8.62 7.76
CA LEU A 327 29.30 -7.78 6.61
C LEU A 327 30.82 -7.78 6.34
N ILE A 328 31.62 -8.55 7.06
CA ILE A 328 33.02 -8.83 6.71
C ILE A 328 33.40 -10.24 7.21
N GLY A 329 33.46 -11.24 6.32
CA GLY A 329 34.36 -12.39 6.57
C GLY A 329 33.90 -13.82 6.34
N CYS A 330 32.70 -14.14 5.82
CA CYS A 330 32.37 -15.53 5.45
C CYS A 330 32.63 -15.81 3.97
N SER A 331 33.91 -16.05 3.66
CA SER A 331 34.33 -16.77 2.46
C SER A 331 34.00 -18.25 2.61
N ASN A 332 33.18 -18.79 1.70
CA ASN A 332 33.22 -20.13 1.08
C ASN A 332 31.88 -20.34 0.34
N ALA A 333 31.71 -20.42 -0.98
CA ALA A 333 32.51 -20.22 -2.18
C ALA A 333 31.47 -20.06 -3.32
N TRP A 334 31.57 -19.08 -4.21
CA TRP A 334 32.05 -19.27 -5.59
C TRP A 334 32.48 -17.90 -6.16
N GLN A 335 33.70 -17.80 -6.67
CA GLN A 335 34.23 -16.64 -7.39
C GLN A 335 34.37 -16.95 -8.89
N PRO A 336 34.35 -15.94 -9.78
CA PRO A 336 35.64 -15.37 -10.21
C PRO A 336 35.69 -13.83 -10.38
N GLY A 337 36.70 -13.18 -9.78
CA GLY A 337 37.54 -12.17 -10.45
C GLY A 337 37.34 -10.65 -10.21
N LEU A 338 37.91 -10.13 -9.10
CA LEU A 338 38.65 -8.83 -8.88
C LEU A 338 38.03 -7.44 -9.28
N PRO A 339 38.49 -6.26 -8.75
CA PRO A 339 39.05 -5.90 -7.42
C PRO A 339 38.51 -4.56 -6.79
N GLN A 340 38.27 -4.56 -5.46
CA GLN A 340 38.77 -3.68 -4.37
C GLN A 340 38.90 -2.11 -4.40
N TRP A 341 38.38 -1.46 -3.29
CA TRP A 341 38.67 -0.15 -2.59
C TRP A 341 37.97 1.16 -3.09
N ASP A 342 37.67 2.25 -2.33
CA ASP A 342 37.93 2.80 -0.96
C ASP A 342 36.82 3.85 -0.56
N ALA A 343 36.79 4.25 0.71
CA ALA A 343 35.88 5.12 1.47
C ALA A 343 35.88 6.63 1.16
N THR A 344 34.75 7.33 1.39
CA THR A 344 34.71 8.60 2.16
C THR A 344 33.30 9.12 2.53
N LEU A 345 33.20 9.72 3.73
CA LEU A 345 32.35 10.85 4.20
C LEU A 345 31.11 10.64 5.10
N LYS A 346 31.36 10.96 6.39
CA LYS A 346 30.48 11.54 7.44
C LYS A 346 29.79 12.85 6.93
N THR A 347 28.65 13.37 7.41
CA THR A 347 28.33 13.88 8.78
C THR A 347 26.96 14.64 8.79
N LEU A 348 26.29 14.80 9.97
CA LEU A 348 25.29 15.84 10.44
C LEU A 348 23.78 15.56 10.15
N TRP A 349 22.73 15.76 11.00
CA TRP A 349 22.48 16.38 12.34
C TRP A 349 21.06 16.04 12.91
N ALA A 350 20.71 16.51 14.12
CA ALA A 350 19.64 16.02 15.04
C ALA A 350 18.51 17.04 15.47
N PHE A 351 17.33 16.49 15.92
CA PHE A 351 16.15 16.97 16.74
C PHE A 351 15.17 18.08 16.23
N THR A 352 13.82 18.02 16.41
CA THR A 352 13.01 18.19 17.67
C THR A 352 11.45 18.04 17.49
N ASN A 353 10.69 17.66 18.56
CA ASN A 353 9.20 17.71 18.68
C ASN A 353 8.78 18.49 19.95
N LEU A 354 7.68 19.28 19.94
CA LEU A 354 7.17 20.07 21.09
C LEU A 354 5.91 19.42 21.72
N LYS A 355 5.72 19.57 23.03
CA LYS A 355 4.60 19.00 23.80
C LYS A 355 3.68 20.12 24.30
N VAL A 356 2.39 20.08 23.97
CA VAL A 356 1.39 21.12 24.29
C VAL A 356 0.09 20.50 24.81
N SER A 357 -0.61 21.18 25.72
CA SER A 357 -1.89 20.72 26.28
C SER A 357 -3.07 21.44 25.62
N ALA A 358 -4.03 20.69 25.10
CA ALA A 358 -5.26 21.22 24.52
C ALA A 358 -6.22 21.76 25.61
N PRO A 359 -7.27 22.54 25.24
CA PRO A 359 -8.23 23.10 26.20
C PRO A 359 -9.04 22.09 27.02
N ASP A 360 -9.11 20.83 26.58
CA ASP A 360 -9.67 19.69 27.33
C ASP A 360 -8.59 18.84 28.03
N GLU A 361 -7.42 19.44 28.25
CA GLU A 361 -6.24 18.88 28.93
C GLU A 361 -5.56 17.68 28.24
N VAL A 362 -5.96 17.35 27.01
CA VAL A 362 -5.29 16.33 26.21
C VAL A 362 -3.90 16.82 25.81
N VAL A 363 -2.87 16.03 26.15
CA VAL A 363 -1.46 16.36 25.91
C VAL A 363 -1.01 15.85 24.54
N LEU A 364 -0.72 16.76 23.63
CA LEU A 364 -0.29 16.47 22.27
C LEU A 364 1.23 16.63 22.13
N ARG A 365 1.85 15.76 21.32
CA ARG A 365 3.23 15.90 20.85
C ARG A 365 3.19 16.25 19.39
N ILE A 366 3.51 17.49 19.06
CA ILE A 366 3.35 18.03 17.72
C ILE A 366 4.75 18.35 17.17
N PRO A 367 5.12 17.81 15.99
CA PRO A 367 6.30 18.27 15.28
C PRO A 367 6.12 19.74 14.91
N LEU A 368 7.05 20.59 15.34
CA LEU A 368 7.00 22.00 14.98
C LEU A 368 7.44 22.15 13.52
N PRO A 369 6.71 22.92 12.70
CA PRO A 369 7.25 23.42 11.45
C PRO A 369 8.54 24.22 11.72
N ASN A 370 9.51 24.11 10.81
CA ASN A 370 10.89 24.63 10.99
C ASN A 370 11.01 26.17 11.19
N ASN A 371 9.90 26.92 11.19
CA ASN A 371 9.85 28.39 11.18
C ASN A 371 9.10 29.03 12.36
N VAL A 372 8.66 28.28 13.38
CA VAL A 372 7.95 28.84 14.56
C VAL A 372 8.94 29.57 15.48
N VAL A 373 8.57 30.77 15.97
CA VAL A 373 9.41 31.60 16.87
C VAL A 373 8.67 31.97 18.15
N GLY A 374 9.40 32.35 19.22
CA GLY A 374 8.81 32.68 20.51
C GLY A 374 7.92 33.94 20.44
N GLY A 375 6.62 33.80 20.75
CA GLY A 375 5.62 34.86 20.68
C GLY A 375 4.43 34.57 19.74
N ASP A 376 4.56 33.52 18.91
CA ASP A 376 3.51 33.09 17.97
C ASP A 376 2.30 32.48 18.72
N GLN A 377 1.07 32.83 18.30
CA GLN A 377 -0.16 32.24 18.84
C GLN A 377 -0.61 31.06 17.99
N MET A 378 -0.84 29.90 18.62
CA MET A 378 -1.31 28.68 17.93
C MET A 378 -2.82 28.54 18.08
N VAL A 379 -3.53 28.52 16.96
CA VAL A 379 -4.98 28.27 16.94
C VAL A 379 -5.21 26.79 16.67
N MET A 380 -5.89 26.12 17.60
CA MET A 380 -6.19 24.70 17.54
C MET A 380 -7.67 24.46 17.23
N GLU A 381 -7.98 23.44 16.45
CA GLU A 381 -9.36 23.01 16.22
C GLU A 381 -9.51 21.49 16.26
N LYS A 382 -10.72 21.02 16.53
CA LYS A 382 -11.08 19.61 16.35
C LYS A 382 -11.43 19.40 14.88
N ASN A 383 -10.80 18.43 14.23
CA ASN A 383 -11.17 18.01 12.89
C ASN A 383 -12.54 17.30 12.89
N ASP A 384 -13.02 16.91 11.70
CA ASP A 384 -14.35 16.31 11.49
C ASP A 384 -14.59 15.00 12.26
N ILE A 385 -13.53 14.42 12.83
CA ILE A 385 -13.56 13.23 13.69
C ILE A 385 -13.27 13.53 15.17
N GLY A 386 -13.30 14.81 15.58
CA GLY A 386 -13.18 15.24 16.98
C GLY A 386 -11.76 15.30 17.55
N LYS A 387 -10.70 15.13 16.73
CA LYS A 387 -9.30 15.19 17.18
C LYS A 387 -8.73 16.60 17.04
N TRP A 388 -8.04 17.06 18.09
CA TRP A 388 -7.33 18.34 18.08
C TRP A 388 -6.14 18.35 17.12
N GLY A 389 -6.09 19.34 16.24
CA GLY A 389 -4.96 19.67 15.38
C GLY A 389 -4.65 21.16 15.42
N ILE A 390 -3.46 21.56 14.95
CA ILE A 390 -3.13 22.98 14.74
C ILE A 390 -3.80 23.41 13.45
N LYS A 391 -4.77 24.33 13.57
CA LYS A 391 -5.45 24.92 12.41
C LYS A 391 -4.52 25.90 11.69
N HIS A 392 -3.87 26.78 12.45
CA HIS A 392 -2.87 27.72 11.94
C HIS A 392 -2.11 28.39 13.09
N VAL A 393 -1.01 29.08 12.76
CA VAL A 393 -0.17 29.83 13.69
C VAL A 393 -0.24 31.31 13.29
N ILE A 394 -0.68 32.17 14.22
CA ILE A 394 -0.77 33.61 14.04
C ILE A 394 0.53 34.25 14.54
N ARG A 395 1.32 34.80 13.62
CA ARG A 395 2.46 35.69 13.93
C ARG A 395 1.94 37.09 14.19
N GLY A 396 2.58 37.80 15.13
CA GLY A 396 2.22 39.17 15.51
C GLY A 396 1.91 40.10 14.33
N GLU A 397 0.67 40.61 14.37
CA GLU A 397 0.01 41.73 13.65
C GLU A 397 0.28 41.93 12.15
N CYS A 398 -0.66 41.49 11.30
CA CYS A 398 -1.15 42.27 10.15
C CYS A 398 -2.52 41.75 9.63
N ASP A 399 -3.19 42.62 8.88
CA ASP A 399 -4.63 42.87 8.75
C ASP A 399 -5.51 41.74 8.13
N ALA A 400 -6.72 41.60 8.66
CA ALA A 400 -7.67 40.50 8.44
C ALA A 400 -8.49 40.61 7.14
N SER A 401 -7.90 41.10 6.04
CA SER A 401 -8.61 41.28 4.76
C SER A 401 -8.10 40.41 3.59
N GLN A 402 -7.14 39.50 3.81
CA GLN A 402 -6.55 38.68 2.73
C GLN A 402 -6.66 37.15 2.85
N LEU A 403 -7.30 36.60 3.88
CA LEU A 403 -7.33 35.14 4.10
C LEU A 403 -8.69 34.50 3.75
N MET A 404 -8.95 34.38 2.45
CA MET A 404 -9.93 33.46 1.84
C MET A 404 -9.41 33.03 0.46
N GLN A 405 -8.31 32.27 0.40
CA GLN A 405 -7.91 31.51 -0.80
C GLN A 405 -7.47 30.10 -0.41
N SER A 406 -8.08 29.12 -1.06
CA SER A 406 -7.92 27.67 -0.94
C SER A 406 -6.53 27.18 -1.34
N VAL A 407 -6.03 26.13 -0.68
CA VAL A 407 -4.81 25.41 -1.10
C VAL A 407 -5.09 24.69 -2.41
N GLU A 408 -4.65 25.26 -3.53
CA GLU A 408 -4.67 24.61 -4.84
C GLU A 408 -3.49 23.62 -4.96
N CYS A 409 -3.74 22.42 -5.52
CA CYS A 409 -2.69 21.50 -5.93
C CYS A 409 -1.83 22.19 -7.01
N LEU A 410 -0.56 22.44 -6.71
CA LEU A 410 0.37 23.12 -7.62
C LEU A 410 0.51 22.29 -8.91
N GLN A 411 0.20 22.93 -10.04
CA GLN A 411 0.30 22.32 -11.36
C GLN A 411 1.77 22.08 -11.73
N LYS A 412 2.08 20.87 -12.20
CA LYS A 412 3.37 20.48 -12.76
C LYS A 412 3.63 21.21 -14.06
N THR A 413 4.87 21.65 -14.25
CA THR A 413 5.32 22.23 -15.52
C THR A 413 5.58 21.12 -16.55
N PRO A 414 5.62 21.43 -17.86
CA PRO A 414 6.05 20.46 -18.88
C PRO A 414 7.44 19.84 -18.60
N GLN A 415 8.34 20.59 -17.97
CA GLN A 415 9.66 20.11 -17.54
C GLN A 415 9.54 19.06 -16.43
N ASP A 416 8.67 19.28 -15.44
CA ASP A 416 8.42 18.29 -14.38
C ASP A 416 7.82 17.00 -14.97
N VAL A 417 6.89 17.13 -15.92
CA VAL A 417 6.31 16.00 -16.65
C VAL A 417 7.38 15.22 -17.42
N ALA A 418 8.27 15.92 -18.13
CA ALA A 418 9.36 15.29 -18.87
C ALA A 418 10.35 14.57 -17.93
N GLN A 419 10.61 15.13 -16.75
CA GLN A 419 11.45 14.51 -15.73
C GLN A 419 10.78 13.24 -15.17
N ASP A 420 9.49 13.29 -14.86
CA ASP A 420 8.72 12.15 -14.37
C ASP A 420 8.71 11.00 -15.38
N LEU A 421 8.56 11.30 -16.68
CA LEU A 421 8.61 10.31 -17.76
C LEU A 421 9.98 9.64 -17.94
N CYS A 422 11.05 10.20 -17.38
CA CYS A 422 12.41 9.66 -17.42
C CYS A 422 12.79 8.88 -16.16
N GLN A 423 11.88 8.78 -15.18
CA GLN A 423 12.17 8.08 -13.93
C GLN A 423 12.30 6.56 -14.15
N PRO A 424 13.14 5.87 -13.36
CA PRO A 424 13.40 4.44 -13.52
C PRO A 424 12.19 3.54 -13.23
N HIS A 425 11.18 4.04 -12.51
CA HIS A 425 9.95 3.31 -12.18
C HIS A 425 8.84 3.47 -13.23
N VAL A 426 9.12 4.14 -14.35
CA VAL A 426 8.18 4.29 -15.46
C VAL A 426 8.07 2.97 -16.23
N CYS A 427 6.86 2.44 -16.32
CA CYS A 427 6.58 1.23 -17.08
C CYS A 427 6.36 1.57 -18.56
N ARG A 428 6.84 0.71 -19.46
CA ARG A 428 6.66 0.91 -20.90
C ARG A 428 5.66 -0.11 -21.43
N VAL A 429 4.67 0.38 -22.15
CA VAL A 429 3.60 -0.42 -22.76
C VAL A 429 3.55 -0.13 -24.25
N ALA A 430 3.36 -1.17 -25.05
CA ALA A 430 3.07 -1.07 -26.47
C ALA A 430 1.61 -1.44 -26.73
N LEU A 431 0.88 -0.54 -27.38
CA LEU A 431 -0.42 -0.80 -27.96
C LEU A 431 -0.22 -1.04 -29.46
N ARG A 432 -0.45 -2.27 -29.91
CA ARG A 432 -0.51 -2.56 -31.34
C ARG A 432 -1.87 -2.10 -31.84
N THR A 433 -1.88 -1.15 -32.75
CA THR A 433 -3.10 -0.67 -33.38
C THR A 433 -3.09 -0.99 -34.88
N SER A 434 -4.27 -0.97 -35.48
CA SER A 434 -4.42 -1.05 -36.94
C SER A 434 -3.68 0.04 -37.74
N LYS A 435 -3.19 1.10 -37.09
CA LYS A 435 -2.39 2.18 -37.70
C LYS A 435 -0.89 2.12 -37.37
N GLY A 436 -0.48 1.16 -36.53
CA GLY A 436 0.90 0.97 -36.11
C GLY A 436 1.05 0.79 -34.61
N LEU A 437 2.31 0.67 -34.18
CA LEU A 437 2.65 0.49 -32.77
C LEU A 437 2.67 1.84 -32.06
N LEU A 438 1.87 1.98 -31.00
CA LEU A 438 1.93 3.09 -30.06
C LEU A 438 2.71 2.65 -28.83
N LYS A 439 3.87 3.25 -28.59
CA LYS A 439 4.58 3.08 -27.33
C LYS A 439 4.15 4.18 -26.38
N MET A 440 3.97 3.81 -25.12
CA MET A 440 3.60 4.74 -24.07
C MET A 440 4.33 4.41 -22.77
N ARG A 441 4.44 5.42 -21.94
CA ARG A 441 4.99 5.37 -20.60
C ARG A 441 3.86 5.50 -19.59
N VAL A 442 3.76 4.53 -18.71
CA VAL A 442 2.88 4.55 -17.54
C VAL A 442 3.71 5.04 -16.37
N VAL A 443 3.23 6.08 -15.69
CA VAL A 443 3.91 6.74 -14.58
C VAL A 443 3.09 6.50 -13.31
N PRO A 444 3.38 5.44 -12.53
CA PRO A 444 2.66 5.15 -11.29
C PRO A 444 2.61 6.35 -10.32
N GLY A 445 3.65 7.19 -10.33
CA GLY A 445 3.71 8.41 -9.54
C GLY A 445 2.67 9.48 -9.89
N TRP A 446 1.95 9.38 -11.02
CA TRP A 446 0.90 10.33 -11.40
C TRP A 446 -0.48 9.90 -10.90
N ALA A 447 -0.81 8.62 -11.05
CA ALA A 447 -2.08 8.02 -10.62
C ALA A 447 -1.83 6.56 -10.23
N PRO A 448 -1.44 6.27 -8.97
CA PRO A 448 -1.07 4.92 -8.55
C PRO A 448 -2.14 3.86 -8.79
N LEU A 449 -3.41 4.17 -8.47
CA LEU A 449 -4.54 3.24 -8.63
C LEU A 449 -4.83 3.02 -10.12
N GLY A 450 -4.88 4.12 -10.89
CA GLY A 450 -5.08 4.08 -12.33
C GLY A 450 -3.97 3.30 -13.05
N ALA A 451 -2.70 3.62 -12.78
CA ALA A 451 -1.55 2.95 -13.36
C ALA A 451 -1.56 1.45 -13.07
N GLN A 452 -1.79 1.06 -11.81
CA GLN A 452 -1.89 -0.34 -11.42
C GLN A 452 -3.02 -1.06 -12.17
N ARG A 453 -4.23 -0.47 -12.23
CA ARG A 453 -5.36 -1.04 -12.95
C ARG A 453 -5.05 -1.22 -14.44
N PHE A 454 -4.45 -0.22 -15.08
CA PHE A 454 -4.10 -0.29 -16.49
C PHE A 454 -3.09 -1.41 -16.76
N LEU A 455 -2.03 -1.50 -15.96
CA LEU A 455 -1.01 -2.54 -16.09
C LEU A 455 -1.58 -3.95 -15.84
N GLN A 456 -2.53 -4.10 -14.90
CA GLN A 456 -3.27 -5.35 -14.71
C GLN A 456 -4.09 -5.72 -15.97
N LEU A 457 -4.84 -4.76 -16.53
CA LEU A 457 -5.62 -4.97 -17.76
C LEU A 457 -4.73 -5.35 -18.95
N VAL A 458 -3.53 -4.77 -19.05
CA VAL A 458 -2.54 -5.16 -20.07
C VAL A 458 -2.05 -6.60 -19.86
N THR A 459 -1.68 -6.96 -18.63
CA THR A 459 -1.23 -8.32 -18.27
C THR A 459 -2.30 -9.37 -18.57
N ASP A 460 -3.56 -9.06 -18.25
CA ASP A 460 -4.70 -9.94 -18.49
C ASP A 460 -5.18 -9.93 -19.95
N LYS A 461 -4.44 -9.25 -20.83
CA LYS A 461 -4.72 -9.12 -22.27
C LYS A 461 -6.11 -8.54 -22.55
N TYR A 462 -6.63 -7.72 -21.62
CA TYR A 462 -7.96 -7.14 -21.68
C TYR A 462 -8.19 -6.36 -22.98
N TYR A 463 -7.19 -5.56 -23.37
CA TYR A 463 -7.21 -4.67 -24.53
C TYR A 463 -7.00 -5.39 -25.88
N THR A 464 -7.15 -6.71 -25.94
CA THR A 464 -7.06 -7.47 -27.20
C THR A 464 -8.33 -7.32 -28.02
N ASP A 465 -8.17 -6.96 -29.30
CA ASP A 465 -9.25 -6.74 -30.28
C ASP A 465 -10.33 -5.79 -29.75
N LEU A 466 -9.97 -4.56 -29.34
CA LEU A 466 -10.94 -3.55 -28.91
C LEU A 466 -11.01 -2.38 -29.87
N ALA A 467 -12.22 -1.95 -30.20
CA ALA A 467 -12.45 -0.79 -31.05
C ALA A 467 -12.04 0.53 -30.35
N VAL A 468 -11.39 1.42 -31.09
CA VAL A 468 -11.22 2.83 -30.74
C VAL A 468 -12.51 3.55 -31.08
N TYR A 469 -13.54 3.28 -30.28
CA TYR A 469 -14.93 3.57 -30.62
C TYR A 469 -15.30 5.05 -30.54
N ARG A 470 -14.53 5.85 -29.82
CA ARG A 470 -14.72 7.30 -29.73
C ARG A 470 -13.42 7.97 -30.11
N ALA A 471 -13.40 8.66 -31.25
CA ALA A 471 -12.21 9.30 -31.79
C ALA A 471 -12.61 10.68 -32.32
N VAL A 472 -12.36 11.72 -31.51
CA VAL A 472 -12.76 13.09 -31.80
C VAL A 472 -11.52 13.87 -32.21
N SER A 473 -11.51 14.39 -33.43
CA SER A 473 -10.41 15.18 -33.97
C SER A 473 -10.05 16.34 -33.03
N SER A 474 -8.76 16.51 -32.76
CA SER A 474 -8.24 17.54 -31.83
C SER A 474 -8.84 17.47 -30.42
N PHE A 475 -9.27 16.29 -29.97
CA PHE A 475 -9.70 16.09 -28.58
C PHE A 475 -9.10 14.83 -27.97
N LEU A 476 -9.70 13.66 -28.23
CA LEU A 476 -9.23 12.41 -27.66
C LEU A 476 -9.62 11.21 -28.52
N VAL A 477 -8.91 10.11 -28.31
CA VAL A 477 -9.33 8.76 -28.70
C VAL A 477 -9.61 7.93 -27.45
N GLN A 478 -10.61 7.07 -27.49
CA GLN A 478 -11.08 6.30 -26.34
C GLN A 478 -11.46 4.87 -26.75
N PHE A 479 -11.02 3.91 -25.93
CA PHE A 479 -11.20 2.46 -26.13
C PHE A 479 -11.33 1.74 -24.78
N GLY A 480 -11.70 0.46 -24.79
CA GLY A 480 -11.82 -0.35 -23.56
C GLY A 480 -13.25 -0.80 -23.23
N VAL A 481 -14.17 -0.75 -24.19
CA VAL A 481 -15.53 -1.34 -24.08
C VAL A 481 -15.54 -2.66 -24.84
N THR A 482 -16.14 -3.70 -24.26
CA THR A 482 -16.22 -5.04 -24.86
C THR A 482 -17.53 -5.74 -24.51
N GLY A 483 -18.10 -6.47 -25.45
CA GLY A 483 -19.26 -7.35 -25.20
C GLY A 483 -18.91 -8.67 -24.50
N ASP A 484 -17.62 -8.93 -24.26
CA ASP A 484 -17.15 -10.07 -23.49
C ASP A 484 -17.41 -9.84 -21.99
N MET A 485 -18.56 -10.33 -21.51
CA MET A 485 -18.99 -10.20 -20.10
C MET A 485 -18.07 -10.95 -19.14
N GLU A 486 -17.50 -12.08 -19.54
CA GLU A 486 -16.56 -12.82 -18.69
C GLU A 486 -15.28 -12.03 -18.46
N ARG A 487 -14.79 -11.35 -19.51
CA ARG A 487 -13.62 -10.48 -19.42
C ARG A 487 -13.89 -9.20 -18.62
N SER A 488 -15.03 -8.54 -18.85
CA SER A 488 -15.34 -7.25 -18.24
C SER A 488 -15.78 -7.35 -16.77
N SER A 489 -16.54 -8.39 -16.39
CA SER A 489 -17.06 -8.56 -15.02
C SER A 489 -15.99 -8.77 -13.93
N LYS A 490 -14.75 -9.09 -14.33
CA LYS A 490 -13.60 -9.24 -13.41
C LYS A 490 -13.18 -7.92 -12.75
N TYR A 491 -13.61 -6.78 -13.30
CA TYR A 491 -13.13 -5.46 -12.89
C TYR A 491 -14.26 -4.60 -12.36
N GLN A 492 -14.14 -4.20 -11.09
CA GLN A 492 -15.05 -3.26 -10.46
C GLN A 492 -14.55 -1.82 -10.63
N ALA A 493 -15.45 -0.86 -10.38
CA ALA A 493 -15.10 0.55 -10.35
C ALA A 493 -13.99 0.83 -9.33
N LEU A 494 -13.07 1.70 -9.72
CA LEU A 494 -11.87 2.07 -8.99
C LEU A 494 -12.11 3.43 -8.30
N GLU A 495 -11.69 3.53 -7.04
CA GLU A 495 -11.61 4.82 -6.32
C GLU A 495 -10.70 5.80 -7.05
N ASP A 496 -10.99 7.09 -6.98
CA ASP A 496 -10.24 8.13 -7.67
C ASP A 496 -8.86 8.45 -7.06
N ASP A 497 -7.85 8.59 -7.93
CA ASP A 497 -6.51 9.00 -7.53
C ASP A 497 -6.51 10.43 -6.95
N GLU A 498 -5.59 10.72 -6.03
CA GLU A 498 -5.36 12.10 -5.59
C GLU A 498 -4.81 12.95 -6.74
N LEU A 499 -5.18 14.24 -6.76
CA LEU A 499 -4.62 15.18 -7.73
C LEU A 499 -3.14 15.43 -7.42
N ARG A 500 -2.27 15.08 -8.35
CA ARG A 500 -0.81 15.33 -8.28
C ARG A 500 -0.34 16.45 -9.21
N GLY A 501 -1.27 17.30 -9.65
CA GLY A 501 -1.00 18.48 -10.46
C GLY A 501 -0.56 18.17 -11.89
N VAL A 502 -0.81 16.96 -12.39
CA VAL A 502 -0.39 16.54 -13.74
C VAL A 502 -1.33 17.15 -14.77
N PRO A 503 -0.85 18.01 -15.69
CA PRO A 503 -1.70 18.62 -16.71
C PRO A 503 -2.07 17.59 -17.79
N ILE A 504 -3.20 17.81 -18.46
CA ILE A 504 -3.54 17.09 -19.69
C ILE A 504 -2.80 17.73 -20.87
N LEU A 505 -1.65 17.14 -21.24
CA LEU A 505 -0.90 17.48 -22.45
C LEU A 505 -1.21 16.49 -23.58
N GLU A 506 -0.77 16.82 -24.79
CA GLU A 506 -0.82 15.92 -25.93
C GLU A 506 -0.18 14.55 -25.59
N GLY A 507 -0.93 13.49 -25.92
CA GLY A 507 -0.54 12.10 -25.69
C GLY A 507 -0.78 11.60 -24.27
N MET A 508 -1.29 12.44 -23.35
CA MET A 508 -1.64 11.98 -22.00
C MET A 508 -2.71 10.90 -22.04
N VAL A 509 -2.63 9.98 -21.08
CA VAL A 509 -3.51 8.82 -20.97
C VAL A 509 -4.17 8.81 -19.61
N SER A 510 -5.50 8.72 -19.60
CA SER A 510 -6.34 8.72 -18.41
C SER A 510 -7.49 7.73 -18.56
N PHE A 511 -8.09 7.30 -17.45
CA PHE A 511 -9.31 6.49 -17.52
C PHE A 511 -10.51 7.38 -17.87
N ALA A 512 -11.43 6.83 -18.66
CA ALA A 512 -12.74 7.43 -18.80
C ALA A 512 -13.53 7.22 -17.50
N ALA A 513 -14.26 8.26 -17.09
CA ALA A 513 -15.12 8.25 -15.92
C ALA A 513 -16.42 8.98 -16.24
N ALA A 514 -17.53 8.48 -15.68
CA ALA A 514 -18.84 9.14 -15.79
C ALA A 514 -19.14 10.01 -14.55
N ALA A 515 -18.50 9.70 -13.43
CA ALA A 515 -18.68 10.29 -12.11
C ALA A 515 -17.43 10.01 -11.24
N PRO A 516 -17.33 10.58 -10.02
CA PRO A 516 -16.36 10.12 -9.05
C PRO A 516 -16.43 8.60 -8.83
N ASP A 517 -15.27 7.97 -8.63
CA ASP A 517 -15.10 6.55 -8.31
C ASP A 517 -15.76 5.60 -9.32
N SER A 518 -15.79 5.99 -10.60
CA SER A 518 -16.49 5.23 -11.67
C SER A 518 -15.57 4.64 -12.74
N ARG A 519 -14.25 4.74 -12.55
CA ARG A 519 -13.24 4.29 -13.51
C ARG A 519 -13.17 2.75 -13.51
N VAL A 520 -13.26 2.10 -14.67
CA VAL A 520 -13.23 0.62 -14.74
C VAL A 520 -12.09 0.10 -15.61
N ALA A 521 -12.24 0.21 -16.94
CA ALA A 521 -11.30 -0.33 -17.92
C ALA A 521 -11.15 0.53 -19.19
N THR A 522 -12.07 1.48 -19.40
CA THR A 522 -12.06 2.38 -20.55
C THR A 522 -11.00 3.47 -20.38
N VAL A 523 -10.19 3.69 -21.40
CA VAL A 523 -9.05 4.61 -21.41
C VAL A 523 -9.20 5.63 -22.53
N CYS A 524 -8.79 6.86 -22.25
CA CYS A 524 -8.70 7.97 -23.18
C CYS A 524 -7.23 8.35 -23.40
N ILE A 525 -6.86 8.64 -24.64
CA ILE A 525 -5.59 9.27 -25.01
C ILE A 525 -5.91 10.63 -25.66
N PHE A 526 -5.35 11.70 -25.09
CA PHE A 526 -5.60 13.06 -25.57
C PHE A 526 -4.75 13.40 -26.80
N LEU A 527 -5.36 14.08 -27.77
CA LEU A 527 -4.75 14.44 -29.06
C LEU A 527 -4.17 15.86 -29.09
N ASP A 528 -4.35 16.62 -28.01
CA ASP A 528 -3.90 18.02 -27.87
C ASP A 528 -3.78 18.37 -26.37
N ASP A 529 -3.38 19.60 -26.06
CA ASP A 529 -3.29 20.12 -24.70
C ASP A 529 -4.66 20.61 -24.19
N PHE A 530 -5.04 20.18 -22.99
CA PHE A 530 -6.31 20.52 -22.33
C PHE A 530 -6.10 21.02 -20.88
N PRO A 531 -5.56 22.24 -20.67
CA PRO A 531 -5.32 22.80 -19.33
C PRO A 531 -6.59 23.00 -18.49
N GLN A 532 -7.77 22.92 -19.10
CA GLN A 532 -9.06 22.95 -18.42
C GLN A 532 -9.46 21.59 -17.81
N LEU A 533 -8.87 20.48 -18.26
CA LEU A 533 -9.10 19.12 -17.77
C LEU A 533 -7.98 18.68 -16.81
N GLY A 534 -8.15 17.53 -16.16
CA GLY A 534 -7.20 17.03 -15.16
C GLY A 534 -7.33 17.73 -13.80
N LYS A 535 -8.45 18.43 -13.59
CA LYS A 535 -8.76 19.15 -12.34
C LYS A 535 -9.61 18.32 -11.39
N ASN A 536 -10.24 17.26 -11.90
CA ASN A 536 -11.00 16.31 -11.10
C ASN A 536 -10.18 15.04 -10.85
N ARG A 537 -10.37 14.41 -9.69
CA ARG A 537 -9.62 13.22 -9.27
C ARG A 537 -9.76 12.05 -10.24
N TRP A 538 -10.94 11.87 -10.83
CA TRP A 538 -11.21 10.84 -11.85
C TRP A 538 -10.60 11.13 -13.23
N GLU A 539 -10.04 12.32 -13.46
CA GLU A 539 -9.39 12.69 -14.72
C GLU A 539 -7.87 12.51 -14.68
N THR A 540 -7.31 12.17 -13.52
CA THR A 540 -5.86 12.12 -13.28
C THR A 540 -5.14 11.20 -14.29
N PRO A 541 -4.20 11.73 -15.08
CA PRO A 541 -3.41 10.92 -16.00
C PRO A 541 -2.59 9.87 -15.27
N PHE A 542 -2.45 8.70 -15.89
CA PHE A 542 -1.55 7.66 -15.40
C PHE A 542 -0.38 7.39 -16.36
N GLY A 543 -0.32 8.05 -17.51
CA GLY A 543 0.75 7.86 -18.48
C GLY A 543 0.69 8.81 -19.65
N ARG A 544 1.66 8.68 -20.56
CA ARG A 544 1.75 9.46 -21.81
C ARG A 544 2.30 8.60 -22.95
N VAL A 545 1.76 8.77 -24.15
CA VAL A 545 2.33 8.23 -25.40
C VAL A 545 3.73 8.83 -25.64
N ASP A 546 4.68 7.98 -26.04
CA ASP A 546 6.03 8.42 -26.38
C ASP A 546 5.98 9.40 -27.56
N GLU A 547 6.86 10.42 -27.57
CA GLU A 547 6.90 11.42 -28.64
C GLU A 547 7.08 10.81 -30.03
N GLU A 548 7.88 9.74 -30.14
CA GLU A 548 8.08 8.99 -31.38
C GLU A 548 6.80 8.29 -31.89
N SER A 549 5.82 8.06 -31.01
CA SER A 549 4.56 7.39 -31.30
C SER A 549 3.39 8.36 -31.55
N LEU A 550 3.54 9.67 -31.28
CA LEU A 550 2.51 10.67 -31.56
C LEU A 550 2.09 10.71 -33.05
N PRO A 551 2.99 10.59 -34.05
CA PRO A 551 2.57 10.53 -35.45
C PRO A 551 1.72 9.30 -35.80
N VAL A 552 1.85 8.21 -35.03
CA VAL A 552 0.99 7.02 -35.19
C VAL A 552 -0.36 7.27 -34.52
N LEU A 553 -0.39 7.93 -33.37
CA LEU A 553 -1.61 8.29 -32.65
C LEU A 553 -2.53 9.14 -33.55
N HIS A 554 -1.95 10.14 -34.24
CA HIS A 554 -2.67 11.02 -35.17
C HIS A 554 -3.11 10.35 -36.48
N LYS A 555 -2.68 9.11 -36.76
CA LYS A 555 -3.19 8.34 -37.91
C LYS A 555 -4.50 7.63 -37.62
N LEU A 556 -4.92 7.55 -36.35
CA LEU A 556 -6.18 6.94 -35.97
C LEU A 556 -7.35 7.70 -36.61
N PHE A 557 -8.31 6.97 -37.16
CA PHE A 557 -9.45 7.50 -37.87
C PHE A 557 -10.42 8.19 -36.90
N THR A 558 -10.61 9.50 -37.10
CA THR A 558 -11.47 10.35 -36.27
C THR A 558 -12.77 10.77 -36.97
N GLY A 559 -13.05 10.23 -38.16
CA GLY A 559 -14.14 10.70 -39.02
C GLY A 559 -15.56 10.44 -38.49
N TYR A 560 -15.72 9.52 -37.54
CA TYR A 560 -17.01 9.25 -36.90
C TYR A 560 -17.32 10.18 -35.71
N GLY A 561 -16.30 10.83 -35.15
CA GLY A 561 -16.46 11.83 -34.10
C GLY A 561 -16.89 11.25 -32.75
N ASP A 562 -17.71 12.03 -32.04
CA ASP A 562 -18.10 11.73 -30.65
C ASP A 562 -19.22 10.69 -30.57
N MET A 563 -19.37 10.02 -29.42
CA MET A 563 -20.41 9.02 -29.18
C MET A 563 -21.80 9.67 -28.98
N PRO A 564 -22.92 8.92 -29.18
CA PRO A 564 -24.27 9.47 -29.08
C PRO A 564 -24.60 10.08 -27.71
N GLN A 565 -24.04 9.53 -26.63
CA GLN A 565 -24.21 10.03 -25.25
C GLN A 565 -23.59 11.42 -25.06
N CYS A 566 -22.68 11.82 -25.94
CA CYS A 566 -22.10 13.17 -25.99
C CYS A 566 -22.67 14.01 -27.15
N GLY A 567 -23.76 13.54 -27.79
CA GLY A 567 -24.42 14.24 -28.89
C GLY A 567 -23.76 14.05 -30.26
N GLY A 568 -22.84 13.09 -30.39
CA GLY A 568 -22.19 12.77 -31.67
C GLY A 568 -22.83 11.61 -32.43
N THR A 569 -22.20 11.25 -33.56
CA THR A 569 -22.67 10.20 -34.49
C THR A 569 -21.75 8.98 -34.54
N GLY A 570 -20.78 8.91 -33.64
CA GLY A 570 -19.83 7.82 -33.54
C GLY A 570 -20.44 6.53 -32.99
N PRO A 571 -19.65 5.46 -32.92
CA PRO A 571 -20.07 4.20 -32.30
C PRO A 571 -20.67 4.37 -30.91
N ASP A 572 -21.78 3.68 -30.66
CA ASP A 572 -22.45 3.66 -29.36
C ASP A 572 -21.82 2.59 -28.44
N PRO A 573 -21.20 2.97 -27.30
CA PRO A 573 -20.64 2.00 -26.35
C PRO A 573 -21.68 1.03 -25.78
N VAL A 574 -22.96 1.41 -25.67
CA VAL A 574 -24.02 0.50 -25.22
C VAL A 574 -24.22 -0.63 -26.24
N GLN A 575 -24.20 -0.30 -27.54
CA GLN A 575 -24.32 -1.30 -28.59
C GLN A 575 -23.08 -2.20 -28.68
N ILE A 576 -21.88 -1.69 -28.36
CA ILE A 576 -20.66 -2.51 -28.26
C ILE A 576 -20.75 -3.51 -27.10
N LEU A 577 -21.33 -3.12 -25.96
CA LEU A 577 -21.55 -4.04 -24.84
C LEU A 577 -22.53 -5.17 -25.21
N GLU A 578 -23.57 -4.87 -25.99
CA GLU A 578 -24.59 -5.85 -26.38
C GLU A 578 -24.16 -6.76 -27.53
N GLN A 579 -23.49 -6.20 -28.54
CA GLN A 579 -23.23 -6.87 -29.82
C GLN A 579 -21.73 -7.09 -30.10
N GLY A 580 -20.84 -6.58 -29.26
CA GLY A 580 -19.41 -6.69 -29.42
C GLY A 580 -18.88 -6.00 -30.69
N ASN A 581 -17.76 -6.51 -31.20
CA ASN A 581 -17.10 -5.95 -32.37
C ASN A 581 -17.87 -6.13 -33.68
N ASP A 582 -18.87 -7.01 -33.72
CA ASP A 582 -19.70 -7.20 -34.93
C ASP A 582 -20.48 -5.92 -35.26
N TYR A 583 -20.97 -5.22 -34.24
CA TYR A 583 -21.59 -3.90 -34.40
C TYR A 583 -20.65 -2.88 -35.04
N ILE A 584 -19.39 -2.83 -34.58
CA ILE A 584 -18.38 -1.92 -35.13
C ILE A 584 -18.05 -2.27 -36.58
N ARG A 585 -17.80 -3.54 -36.87
CA ARG A 585 -17.38 -3.97 -38.22
C ARG A 585 -18.48 -3.77 -39.26
N GLN A 586 -19.75 -3.90 -38.87
CA GLN A 586 -20.90 -3.71 -39.76
C GLN A 586 -21.23 -2.22 -39.99
N ASN A 587 -21.21 -1.41 -38.94
CA ASN A 587 -21.74 -0.04 -38.99
C ASN A 587 -20.65 1.03 -39.11
N PHE A 588 -19.42 0.73 -38.68
CA PHE A 588 -18.29 1.65 -38.61
C PHE A 588 -17.00 1.01 -39.18
N PRO A 589 -16.98 0.59 -40.47
CA PRO A 589 -15.90 -0.21 -41.05
C PRO A 589 -14.54 0.49 -41.13
N GLN A 590 -14.49 1.80 -40.89
CA GLN A 590 -13.25 2.59 -40.83
C GLN A 590 -12.72 2.77 -39.40
N CYS A 591 -13.43 2.24 -38.39
CA CYS A 591 -13.01 2.30 -36.99
C CYS A 591 -11.70 1.53 -36.81
N ASP A 592 -10.73 2.16 -36.17
CA ASP A 592 -9.48 1.52 -35.84
C ASP A 592 -9.60 0.69 -34.57
N PHE A 593 -8.69 -0.28 -34.42
CA PHE A 593 -8.66 -1.21 -33.30
C PHE A 593 -7.32 -1.14 -32.57
N VAL A 594 -7.39 -1.33 -31.25
CA VAL A 594 -6.28 -1.83 -30.44
C VAL A 594 -6.31 -3.35 -30.58
N GLU A 595 -5.34 -3.88 -31.29
CA GLU A 595 -5.23 -5.31 -31.59
C GLU A 595 -4.69 -6.07 -30.38
N SER A 596 -3.70 -5.50 -29.69
CA SER A 596 -3.12 -6.03 -28.47
C SER A 596 -2.43 -4.95 -27.64
N ALA A 597 -2.31 -5.19 -26.34
CA ALA A 597 -1.46 -4.40 -25.45
C ALA A 597 -0.44 -5.33 -24.77
N GLU A 598 0.82 -4.91 -24.73
CA GLU A 598 1.91 -5.72 -24.15
C GLU A 598 2.95 -4.85 -23.43
N TRP A 599 3.64 -5.45 -22.47
CA TRP A 599 4.79 -4.85 -21.82
C TRP A 599 5.96 -4.74 -22.78
N LEU A 600 6.68 -3.63 -22.72
CA LEU A 600 7.98 -3.48 -23.39
C LEU A 600 9.09 -3.77 -22.37
N GLN A 601 9.96 -4.71 -22.73
CA GLN A 601 11.18 -5.06 -21.98
C GLN A 601 12.20 -3.93 -21.98
#